data_AF-A0A2A4SMP8-F1
#
_entry.id   AF-A0A2A4SMP8-F1
#
_cell.length_a   1.000
_cell.length_b   1.000
_cell.length_c   1.000
_cell.angle_alpha   90.00
_cell.angle_beta   90.00
_cell.angle_gamma   90.00
#
_symmetry.space_group_name_H-M   'P 1'
#
loop_
_entity.id
_entity.type
_entity.pdbx_description
1 polymer ?
#
loop_
_entity_poly.entity_id
_entity_poly.type
_entity_poly.pdbx_seq_one_letter_code
_entity_poly.pdbx_strand_id
1 'polypeptide(L)'
;MRVFLTTLSLMSFLFLTMPAQAVEYVMTKNNGAKIFICEVRGAGYKVSVTARGNGVYTVLPRGKGTTKVVGNVFAESYEGAARIACGEQ
;
A
#
# COMPACT_ATOMS: atom_id res chain seq x y z
N MET A 1 40.07 -30.66 26.50
CA MET A 1 38.76 -31.13 25.99
C MET A 1 37.68 -30.17 26.47
N ARG A 2 36.76 -29.82 25.56
CA ARG A 2 35.56 -28.96 25.73
C ARG A 2 35.76 -27.45 25.57
N VAL A 3 35.88 -27.11 24.29
CA VAL A 3 35.38 -25.90 23.63
C VAL A 3 33.94 -25.63 24.09
N PHE A 4 33.66 -24.43 24.60
CA PHE A 4 32.32 -23.84 24.57
C PHE A 4 32.46 -22.41 24.07
N LEU A 5 32.49 -22.32 22.74
CA LEU A 5 32.33 -21.10 21.97
C LEU A 5 30.87 -20.67 22.15
N THR A 6 30.60 -19.70 23.02
CA THR A 6 29.28 -19.08 23.12
C THR A 6 29.07 -18.19 21.91
N THR A 7 28.44 -18.75 20.89
CA THR A 7 27.91 -18.02 19.73
C THR A 7 26.90 -16.99 20.21
N LEU A 8 27.36 -15.75 20.37
CA LEU A 8 26.52 -14.58 20.59
C LEU A 8 25.73 -14.37 19.30
N SER A 9 24.55 -14.99 19.24
CA SER A 9 23.61 -14.92 18.13
C SER A 9 23.19 -13.47 17.94
N LEU A 10 23.71 -12.87 16.88
CA LEU A 10 23.31 -11.56 16.37
C LEU A 10 21.83 -11.65 15.98
N MET A 11 20.93 -11.33 16.91
CA MET A 11 19.50 -11.13 16.59
C MET A 11 19.39 -9.87 15.74
N SER A 12 19.51 -10.06 14.42
CA SER A 12 19.10 -9.12 13.41
C SER A 12 17.61 -8.83 13.59
N PHE A 13 17.27 -7.76 14.32
CA PHE A 13 15.98 -7.10 14.24
C PHE A 13 15.87 -6.45 12.84
N LEU A 14 15.68 -7.30 11.83
CA LEU A 14 15.16 -6.89 10.53
C LEU A 14 13.73 -6.43 10.77
N PHE A 15 13.56 -5.13 11.06
CA PHE A 15 12.32 -4.42 10.78
C PHE A 15 12.13 -4.46 9.26
N LEU A 16 11.64 -5.60 8.76
CA LEU A 16 11.09 -5.72 7.42
C LEU A 16 9.90 -4.77 7.35
N THR A 17 10.13 -3.62 6.74
CA THR A 17 9.06 -2.75 6.25
C THR A 17 8.34 -3.52 5.16
N MET A 18 7.42 -4.40 5.55
CA MET A 18 6.58 -5.12 4.60
C MET A 18 5.84 -4.06 3.77
N PRO A 19 6.02 -4.05 2.44
CA PRO A 19 5.22 -3.20 1.58
C PRO A 19 3.74 -3.57 1.77
N ALA A 20 2.83 -2.64 1.48
CA ALA A 20 1.44 -3.01 1.28
C ALA A 20 1.40 -4.13 0.23
N GLN A 21 0.59 -5.18 0.44
CA GLN A 21 0.71 -6.41 -0.36
C GLN A 21 -0.60 -6.91 -0.97
N ALA A 22 -1.68 -6.14 -0.92
CA ALA A 22 -2.90 -6.51 -1.61
C ALA A 22 -3.66 -5.26 -2.00
N VAL A 23 -4.14 -5.21 -3.25
CA VAL A 23 -5.09 -4.21 -3.74
C VAL A 23 -6.30 -4.98 -4.29
N GLU A 24 -7.38 -5.02 -3.52
CA GLU A 24 -8.64 -5.64 -3.95
C GLU A 24 -9.59 -4.57 -4.46
N TYR A 25 -10.12 -4.75 -5.67
CA TYR A 25 -11.17 -3.87 -6.20
C TYR A 25 -12.50 -4.15 -5.50
N VAL A 26 -13.13 -3.11 -4.98
CA VAL A 26 -14.40 -3.23 -4.24
C VAL A 26 -15.58 -2.83 -5.11
N MET A 27 -15.57 -1.59 -5.62
CA MET A 27 -16.74 -1.00 -6.29
C MET A 27 -16.38 0.27 -7.04
N THR A 28 -17.26 0.64 -7.97
CA THR A 28 -17.26 1.95 -8.63
C THR A 28 -18.42 2.77 -8.09
N LYS A 29 -18.15 4.02 -7.72
CA LYS A 29 -19.14 4.99 -7.27
C LYS A 29 -19.80 5.68 -8.48
N ASN A 30 -20.98 6.24 -8.28
CA ASN A 30 -21.73 6.99 -9.32
C ASN A 30 -20.95 8.18 -9.92
N ASN A 31 -19.94 8.70 -9.23
CA ASN A 31 -19.05 9.75 -9.72
C ASN A 31 -17.83 9.22 -10.51
N GLY A 32 -17.82 7.93 -10.87
CA GLY A 32 -16.73 7.28 -11.59
C GLY A 32 -15.51 6.95 -10.73
N ALA A 33 -15.53 7.23 -9.42
CA ALA A 33 -14.43 6.85 -8.53
C ALA A 33 -14.45 5.35 -8.24
N LYS A 34 -13.30 4.70 -8.40
CA LYS A 34 -13.10 3.29 -8.04
C LYS A 34 -12.54 3.18 -6.63
N ILE A 35 -13.09 2.27 -5.83
CA ILE A 35 -12.67 2.02 -4.46
C ILE A 35 -11.89 0.71 -4.42
N PHE A 36 -10.71 0.78 -3.83
CA PHE A 36 -9.83 -0.36 -3.60
C PHE A 36 -9.62 -0.55 -2.10
N ILE A 37 -9.44 -1.79 -1.66
CA ILE A 37 -8.98 -2.12 -0.31
C ILE A 37 -7.52 -2.52 -0.39
N CYS A 38 -6.73 -1.96 0.53
CA CYS A 38 -5.34 -2.31 0.69
C CYS A 38 -5.07 -2.83 2.08
N GLU A 39 -4.27 -3.88 2.18
CA GLU A 39 -3.86 -4.43 3.47
C GLU A 39 -2.42 -4.03 3.78
N VAL A 40 -2.23 -3.32 4.89
CA VAL A 40 -0.91 -2.94 5.40
C VAL A 40 -0.80 -3.42 6.83
N ARG A 41 0.14 -4.34 7.11
CA ARG A 41 0.40 -4.89 8.44
C ARG A 41 -0.86 -5.50 9.11
N GLY A 42 -1.68 -6.22 8.35
CA GLY A 42 -2.90 -6.85 8.86
C GLY A 42 -4.10 -5.91 9.05
N ALA A 43 -3.96 -4.64 8.65
CA ALA A 43 -5.03 -3.66 8.70
C ALA A 43 -5.50 -3.32 7.27
N GLY A 44 -6.80 -3.48 7.04
CA GLY A 44 -7.45 -3.12 5.78
C GLY A 44 -7.80 -1.63 5.73
N TYR A 45 -7.41 -0.98 4.64
CA TYR A 45 -7.66 0.44 4.39
C TYR A 45 -8.32 0.63 3.03
N LYS A 46 -9.13 1.67 2.86
CA LYS A 46 -9.77 1.96 1.57
C LYS A 46 -9.07 3.10 0.85
N VAL A 47 -8.91 3.00 -0.45
CA VAL A 47 -8.43 4.08 -1.32
C VAL A 47 -9.46 4.33 -2.40
N SER A 48 -9.79 5.61 -2.62
CA SER A 48 -10.63 6.06 -3.72
C SER A 48 -9.77 6.63 -4.83
N VAL A 49 -9.94 6.11 -6.04
CA VAL A 49 -9.19 6.50 -7.23
C VAL A 49 -10.14 7.10 -8.26
N THR A 50 -9.84 8.28 -8.76
CA THR A 50 -10.64 8.98 -9.78
C THR A 50 -9.75 9.38 -10.94
N ALA A 51 -10.09 8.96 -12.16
CA ALA A 51 -9.34 9.38 -13.35
C ALA A 51 -9.51 10.87 -13.62
N ARG A 52 -8.43 11.54 -14.01
CA ARG A 52 -8.39 12.94 -14.45
C ARG A 52 -8.08 13.09 -15.95
N GLY A 53 -7.71 12.00 -16.61
CA GLY A 53 -7.28 11.99 -18.01
C GLY A 53 -5.75 11.97 -18.14
N ASN A 54 -5.24 11.63 -19.33
CA ASN A 54 -3.81 11.60 -19.65
C ASN A 54 -2.96 10.74 -18.68
N GLY A 55 -3.51 9.61 -18.20
CA GLY A 55 -2.83 8.74 -17.24
C GLY A 55 -2.72 9.31 -15.81
N VAL A 56 -3.41 10.41 -15.52
CA VAL A 56 -3.44 11.02 -14.18
C VAL A 56 -4.65 10.53 -13.41
N TYR A 57 -4.41 10.14 -12.15
CA TYR A 57 -5.44 9.69 -11.22
C TYR A 57 -5.34 10.46 -9.91
N THR A 58 -6.47 10.97 -9.42
CA THR A 58 -6.56 11.48 -8.04
C THR A 58 -6.81 10.32 -7.09
N VAL A 59 -5.95 10.18 -6.09
CA VAL A 59 -6.05 9.16 -5.04
C VAL A 59 -6.38 9.81 -3.70
N LEU A 60 -7.37 9.24 -3.03
CA LEU A 60 -7.89 9.71 -1.75
C LEU A 60 -8.00 8.51 -0.79
N PRO A 61 -7.06 8.37 0.15
CA PRO A 61 -7.17 7.37 1.20
C PRO A 61 -8.34 7.66 2.13
N ARG A 62 -9.00 6.60 2.59
CA ARG A 62 -10.15 6.62 3.50
C ARG A 62 -9.86 5.69 4.67
N GLY A 63 -9.43 6.26 5.80
CA GLY A 63 -9.17 5.53 7.04
C GLY A 63 -7.95 6.05 7.80
N LYS A 64 -7.91 5.82 9.12
CA LYS A 64 -6.75 6.11 9.97
C LYS A 64 -5.71 5.00 9.77
N GLY A 65 -4.51 5.33 9.30
CA GLY A 65 -3.41 4.36 9.08
C GLY A 65 -3.02 4.12 7.62
N THR A 66 -3.62 4.86 6.69
CA THR A 66 -3.24 4.86 5.28
C THR A 66 -1.89 5.55 5.06
N THR A 67 -1.14 5.08 4.06
CA THR A 67 -0.05 5.82 3.44
C THR A 67 -0.56 7.22 3.04
N LYS A 68 0.15 8.27 3.48
CA LYS A 68 -0.28 9.68 3.36
C LYS A 68 -0.33 10.21 1.90
N VAL A 69 -0.32 9.34 0.89
CA VAL A 69 -0.35 9.75 -0.51
C VAL A 69 -1.76 10.22 -0.83
N VAL A 70 -1.93 11.53 -0.81
CA VAL A 70 -3.15 12.24 -1.17
C VAL A 70 -2.79 13.17 -2.31
N GLY A 71 -3.46 13.02 -3.46
CA GLY A 71 -3.21 13.91 -4.60
C GLY A 71 -3.27 13.19 -5.93
N ASN A 72 -2.59 13.75 -6.92
CA ASN A 72 -2.54 13.19 -8.27
C ASN A 72 -1.31 12.30 -8.42
N VAL A 73 -1.53 11.10 -8.98
CA VAL A 73 -0.47 10.15 -9.33
C VAL A 73 -0.58 9.81 -10.81
N PHE A 74 0.57 9.52 -11.43
CA PHE A 74 0.62 8.96 -12.77
C PHE A 74 0.58 7.44 -12.67
N ALA A 75 -0.32 6.82 -13.43
CA ALA A 75 -0.42 5.37 -13.53
C ALA A 75 -0.99 4.96 -14.87
N GLU A 76 -0.79 3.70 -15.24
CA GLU A 76 -1.35 3.13 -16.47
C GLU A 76 -2.81 2.66 -16.28
N SER A 77 -3.24 2.50 -15.02
CA SER A 77 -4.58 2.00 -14.69
C SER A 77 -5.03 2.49 -13.30
N TYR A 78 -6.34 2.32 -13.02
CA TYR A 78 -6.89 2.58 -11.69
C TYR A 78 -6.23 1.72 -10.60
N GLU A 79 -5.88 0.48 -10.93
CA GLU A 79 -5.19 -0.43 -10.01
C GLU A 79 -3.75 0.03 -9.77
N GLY A 80 -3.03 0.45 -10.80
CA GLY A 80 -1.68 1.02 -10.65
C GLY A 80 -1.69 2.26 -9.75
N ALA A 81 -2.66 3.16 -9.95
CA ALA A 81 -2.83 4.33 -9.08
C ALA A 81 -3.17 3.93 -7.64
N ALA A 82 -4.00 2.89 -7.43
CA ALA A 82 -4.31 2.37 -6.11
C ALA A 82 -3.08 1.75 -5.43
N ARG A 83 -2.28 0.96 -6.15
CA ARG A 83 -1.01 0.36 -5.68
C ARG A 83 -0.04 1.43 -5.19
N ILE A 84 0.18 2.48 -6.01
CA ILE A 84 1.01 3.64 -5.63
C ILE A 84 0.45 4.32 -4.38
N ALA A 85 -0.86 4.56 -4.34
CA ALA A 85 -1.51 5.18 -3.19
C ALA A 85 -1.40 4.32 -1.93
N CYS A 86 -1.38 3.00 -2.06
CA CYS A 86 -1.21 2.04 -0.99
C CYS A 86 0.26 1.82 -0.59
N GLY A 87 1.21 2.42 -1.31
CA GLY A 87 2.63 2.31 -1.01
C GLY A 87 3.27 1.01 -1.51
N GLU A 88 2.64 0.34 -2.48
CA GLU A 88 3.33 -0.65 -3.30
C GLU A 88 4.20 0.12 -4.31
N GLN A 89 5.53 -0.01 -4.21
CA GLN A 89 6.51 0.51 -5.16
C GLN A 89 7.21 -0.65 -5.85
#